data_AF-A0A8B6E094-F1
#
_entry.id   AF-A0A8B6E094-F1
#
_cell.length_a   1.000
_cell.length_b   1.000
_cell.length_c   1.000
_cell.angle_alpha   90.00
_cell.angle_beta   90.00
_cell.angle_gamma   90.00
#
_symmetry.space_group_name_H-M   'P 1'
#
loop_
_entity.id
_entity.type
_entity.pdbx_description
1 polymer ?
#
loop_
_entity_poly.entity_id
_entity_poly.type
_entity_poly.pdbx_seq_one_letter_code
_entity_poly.pdbx_strand_id
1 'polypeptide(L)'
;ILRIFKNILDNMENMPCFDPHEVFFLTNQWDIVENDDDDEAHIEKSDNPESRTWRLILSKLRKWWPGVNEQKVYQTSLKQVVNGIENDYSRNFKRFEENLSETILRNQNKRVEFYLSFLQNFLRNANRGIAARVKLLDLSSEEHKQIMKNCLERIERLEVLSNKYKDELRDHKTVLIGDLTEDLYKYLHSKSTEEDILFPTGDKSIDKVLNDEVGPVLETRFYNAIEQWLANSVTQGKMEDANKKVQSALTEIQLEFENIEMNIFGLNPRSVLKEKMGVLALLFLPGLNIVLDIFFLPVFIFNMFNIFHFIVLGEEGRKTRAKTIYQNMLKGFPKEKLQEMFESLFGKQYSKTIAYIFESEVPSKVKSMKTTNERMLKKFLSLRSKQESFIKLDTMMKNLNSEIQNYKKTQMI
;
A
#
# COMPACT_ATOMS: atom_id res chain seq x y z
N ILE A 1 -32.34 -12.70 9.01
CA ILE A 1 -30.91 -12.86 9.36
C ILE A 1 -30.00 -12.08 8.41
N LEU A 2 -29.96 -12.40 7.10
CA LEU A 2 -29.13 -11.67 6.11
C LEU A 2 -29.29 -10.14 6.11
N ARG A 3 -30.52 -9.64 6.18
CA ARG A 3 -30.81 -8.19 6.26
C ARG A 3 -30.25 -7.53 7.54
N ILE A 4 -30.19 -8.27 8.65
CA ILE A 4 -29.67 -7.78 9.93
C ILE A 4 -28.14 -7.69 9.84
N PHE A 5 -27.48 -8.76 9.39
CA PHE A 5 -26.03 -8.75 9.22
C PHE A 5 -25.56 -7.67 8.25
N LYS A 6 -26.24 -7.55 7.10
CA LYS A 6 -25.95 -6.47 6.16
C LYS A 6 -26.09 -5.10 6.80
N ASN A 7 -27.18 -4.83 7.51
CA ASN A 7 -27.39 -3.53 8.17
C ASN A 7 -26.31 -3.21 9.22
N ILE A 8 -25.82 -4.22 9.97
CA ILE A 8 -24.75 -4.01 10.95
C ILE A 8 -23.42 -3.72 10.24
N LEU A 9 -23.08 -4.51 9.21
CA LEU A 9 -21.84 -4.33 8.44
C LEU A 9 -21.81 -2.97 7.72
N ASP A 10 -22.92 -2.58 7.10
CA ASP A 10 -23.07 -1.30 6.39
C ASP A 10 -22.94 -0.09 7.34
N ASN A 11 -23.13 -0.26 8.65
CA ASN A 11 -23.05 0.81 9.66
C ASN A 11 -21.81 0.71 10.56
N MET A 12 -20.87 -0.20 10.29
CA MET A 12 -19.70 -0.43 11.15
C MET A 12 -18.89 0.84 11.44
N GLU A 13 -18.71 1.71 10.45
CA GLU A 13 -17.96 2.97 10.62
C GLU A 13 -18.61 3.92 11.64
N ASN A 14 -19.93 3.81 11.83
CA ASN A 14 -20.71 4.60 12.79
C ASN A 14 -20.80 3.93 14.17
N MET A 15 -20.22 2.74 14.34
CA MET A 15 -20.23 1.97 15.59
C MET A 15 -18.81 1.77 16.12
N PRO A 16 -18.12 2.83 16.60
CA PRO A 16 -16.70 2.81 16.96
C PRO A 16 -16.33 1.87 18.11
N CYS A 17 -17.32 1.33 18.83
CA CYS A 17 -17.13 0.38 19.93
C CYS A 17 -17.53 -1.05 19.54
N PHE A 18 -18.07 -1.26 18.34
CA PHE A 18 -18.46 -2.57 17.85
C PHE A 18 -17.28 -3.23 17.13
N ASP A 19 -16.97 -4.46 17.52
CA ASP A 19 -15.93 -5.27 16.87
C ASP A 19 -16.57 -6.53 16.29
N PRO A 20 -16.53 -6.72 14.96
CA PRO A 20 -17.14 -7.87 14.33
C PRO A 20 -16.52 -9.21 14.76
N HIS A 21 -15.29 -9.22 15.29
CA HIS A 21 -14.62 -10.41 15.81
C HIS A 21 -15.02 -10.78 17.25
N GLU A 22 -15.79 -9.91 17.91
CA GLU A 22 -16.30 -10.12 19.26
C GLU A 22 -17.76 -10.56 19.31
N VAL A 23 -18.36 -10.86 18.16
CA VAL A 23 -19.74 -11.36 18.08
C VAL A 23 -19.82 -12.83 18.49
N PHE A 24 -20.79 -13.12 19.35
CA PHE A 24 -21.15 -14.48 19.77
C PHE A 24 -22.33 -14.98 18.95
N PHE A 25 -22.23 -16.20 18.44
CA PHE A 25 -23.33 -16.86 17.75
C PHE A 25 -23.82 -18.03 18.61
N LEU A 26 -24.99 -17.84 19.21
CA LEU A 26 -25.66 -18.89 19.96
C LEU A 26 -26.66 -19.61 19.06
N THR A 27 -26.39 -20.88 18.77
CA THR A 27 -27.29 -21.75 18.03
C THR A 27 -28.01 -22.65 19.02
N ASN A 28 -29.34 -22.53 19.10
CA ASN A 28 -30.17 -23.21 20.10
C ASN A 28 -30.99 -24.35 19.45
N GLN A 29 -31.59 -25.21 20.28
CA GLN A 29 -32.44 -26.35 19.90
C GLN A 29 -31.67 -27.50 19.23
N TRP A 30 -30.40 -27.68 19.57
CA TRP A 30 -29.62 -28.80 19.06
C TRP A 30 -30.10 -30.17 19.58
N ASP A 31 -30.92 -30.19 20.63
CA ASP A 31 -31.57 -31.42 21.13
C ASP A 31 -32.61 -32.01 20.17
N ILE A 32 -32.99 -31.29 19.12
CA ILE A 32 -33.96 -31.70 18.09
C ILE A 32 -33.25 -32.10 16.79
N VAL A 33 -31.93 -31.94 16.70
CA VAL A 33 -31.18 -32.43 15.54
C VAL A 33 -31.09 -33.95 15.67
N GLU A 34 -32.04 -34.63 15.04
CA GLU A 34 -32.16 -36.08 15.07
C GLU A 34 -30.87 -36.71 14.49
N ASN A 35 -30.34 -37.71 15.21
CA ASN A 35 -29.52 -38.72 14.55
C ASN A 35 -30.52 -39.55 13.76
N ASP A 36 -30.56 -39.38 12.44
CA ASP A 36 -31.28 -40.28 11.52
C ASP A 36 -30.69 -41.70 11.66
N ASP A 37 -31.06 -42.42 12.71
CA ASP A 37 -30.73 -43.84 12.90
C ASP A 37 -31.88 -44.76 12.43
N ASP A 38 -33.01 -44.20 11.99
CA ASP A 38 -34.11 -44.98 11.45
C ASP A 38 -34.49 -44.47 10.04
N ASP A 39 -34.18 -45.31 9.05
CA ASP A 39 -34.66 -45.30 7.67
C ASP A 39 -34.04 -44.31 6.65
N GLU A 40 -32.91 -44.70 6.04
CA GLU A 40 -32.86 -45.03 4.60
C GLU A 40 -31.46 -45.45 4.14
N ALA A 41 -31.41 -46.62 3.49
CA ALA A 41 -30.24 -47.17 2.85
C ALA A 41 -29.73 -46.27 1.70
N HIS A 42 -28.40 -46.13 1.61
CA HIS A 42 -27.61 -45.51 0.52
C HIS A 42 -27.24 -44.02 0.64
N ILE A 43 -26.56 -43.60 1.71
CA ILE A 43 -25.64 -42.46 1.67
C ILE A 43 -24.35 -42.83 2.43
N GLU A 44 -23.21 -42.36 1.93
CA GLU A 44 -21.86 -42.67 2.42
C GLU A 44 -21.73 -42.67 3.96
N LYS A 45 -21.38 -43.84 4.50
CA LYS A 45 -21.07 -44.08 5.92
C LYS A 45 -19.84 -43.27 6.35
N SER A 46 -20.01 -42.03 6.81
CA SER A 46 -19.11 -41.46 7.85
C SER A 46 -19.57 -40.14 8.48
N ASP A 47 -20.52 -39.41 7.91
CA ASP A 47 -20.83 -38.06 8.38
C ASP A 47 -22.16 -38.00 9.17
N ASN A 48 -22.07 -38.01 10.50
CA ASN A 48 -23.19 -37.79 11.42
C ASN A 48 -24.04 -36.55 11.00
N PRO A 49 -25.39 -36.63 10.94
CA PRO A 49 -26.28 -35.52 10.57
C PRO A 49 -26.06 -34.23 11.39
N GLU A 50 -25.69 -34.34 12.67
CA GLU A 50 -25.30 -33.22 13.52
C GLU A 50 -24.06 -32.50 12.96
N SER A 51 -23.05 -33.28 12.52
CA SER A 51 -21.82 -32.77 11.92
C SER A 51 -22.05 -32.14 10.54
N ARG A 52 -23.02 -32.64 9.76
CA ARG A 52 -23.43 -32.03 8.49
C ARG A 52 -24.13 -30.70 8.70
N THR A 53 -25.08 -30.65 9.64
CA THR A 53 -25.82 -29.44 10.00
C THR A 53 -24.89 -28.36 10.55
N TRP A 54 -23.94 -28.75 11.40
CA TRP A 54 -22.92 -27.84 11.94
C TRP A 54 -22.03 -27.23 10.86
N ARG A 55 -21.48 -28.03 9.94
CA ARG A 55 -20.68 -27.54 8.81
C ARG A 55 -21.45 -26.55 7.93
N LEU A 56 -22.73 -26.82 7.67
CA LEU A 56 -23.59 -25.93 6.88
C LEU A 56 -23.80 -24.58 7.58
N ILE A 57 -24.04 -24.57 8.90
CA ILE A 57 -24.21 -23.36 9.69
C ILE A 57 -22.93 -22.53 9.68
N LEU A 58 -21.77 -23.15 9.96
CA LEU A 58 -20.48 -22.45 9.93
C LEU A 58 -20.18 -21.85 8.55
N SER A 59 -20.42 -22.61 7.47
CA SER A 59 -20.25 -22.11 6.09
C SER A 59 -21.13 -20.89 5.79
N LYS A 60 -22.40 -20.91 6.22
CA LYS A 60 -23.31 -19.77 6.06
C LYS A 60 -22.86 -18.58 6.90
N LEU A 61 -22.43 -18.79 8.15
CA LEU A 61 -21.92 -17.73 9.01
C LEU A 61 -20.65 -17.09 8.43
N ARG A 62 -19.68 -17.87 7.92
CA ARG A 62 -18.50 -17.34 7.22
C ARG A 62 -18.87 -16.46 6.04
N LYS A 63 -19.88 -16.87 5.26
CA LYS A 63 -20.35 -16.11 4.11
C LYS A 63 -21.03 -14.80 4.51
N TRP A 64 -21.80 -14.82 5.60
CA TRP A 64 -22.63 -13.67 5.99
C TRP A 64 -21.95 -12.72 6.99
N TRP A 65 -20.92 -13.20 7.70
CA TRP A 65 -20.20 -12.48 8.73
C TRP A 65 -18.68 -12.69 8.56
N PRO A 66 -18.01 -11.86 7.75
CA PRO A 66 -16.59 -12.04 7.42
C PRO A 66 -15.65 -12.09 8.63
N GLY A 67 -16.06 -11.50 9.77
CA GLY A 67 -15.29 -11.50 11.01
C GLY A 67 -15.56 -12.67 11.96
N VAL A 68 -16.28 -13.71 11.53
CA VAL A 68 -16.72 -14.80 12.43
C VAL A 68 -15.54 -15.52 13.06
N ASN A 69 -15.59 -15.66 14.39
CA ASN A 69 -14.69 -16.53 15.13
C ASN A 69 -15.46 -17.80 15.51
N GLU A 70 -15.07 -18.94 14.94
CA GLU A 70 -15.76 -20.22 15.15
C GLU A 70 -15.71 -20.69 16.60
N GLN A 71 -14.70 -20.28 17.37
CA GLN A 71 -14.61 -20.56 18.81
C GLN A 71 -15.69 -19.82 19.61
N LYS A 72 -16.36 -18.83 19.02
CA LYS A 72 -17.48 -18.07 19.58
C LYS A 72 -18.83 -18.46 18.98
N VAL A 73 -18.90 -19.61 18.32
CA VAL A 73 -20.15 -20.21 17.85
C VAL A 73 -20.45 -21.40 18.75
N TYR A 74 -21.60 -21.37 19.44
CA TYR A 74 -21.93 -22.36 20.47
C TYR A 74 -23.17 -23.16 20.06
N GLN A 75 -23.06 -24.49 20.14
CA GLN A 75 -24.18 -25.43 20.01
C GLN A 75 -24.82 -25.64 21.38
N THR A 76 -26.08 -25.25 21.52
CA THR A 76 -26.79 -25.27 22.82
C THR A 76 -28.21 -25.81 22.70
N SER A 77 -28.70 -26.31 23.83
CA SER A 77 -30.11 -26.63 24.04
C SER A 77 -30.53 -26.02 25.36
N LEU A 78 -31.18 -24.86 25.30
CA LEU A 78 -31.67 -24.18 26.51
C LEU A 78 -32.66 -25.04 27.29
N LYS A 79 -33.41 -25.92 26.62
CA LYS A 79 -34.31 -26.90 27.26
C LYS A 79 -33.53 -27.82 28.19
N GLN A 80 -32.42 -28.40 27.70
CA GLN A 80 -31.61 -29.31 28.51
C GLN A 80 -30.80 -28.58 29.59
N VAL A 81 -30.32 -27.36 29.30
CA VAL A 81 -29.65 -26.48 30.28
C VAL A 81 -30.57 -26.14 31.45
N VAL A 82 -31.79 -25.67 31.17
CA VAL A 82 -32.78 -25.29 32.20
C VAL A 82 -33.20 -26.49 33.05
N ASN A 83 -33.27 -27.68 32.44
CA ASN A 83 -33.58 -28.92 33.15
C ASN A 83 -32.39 -29.49 33.94
N GLY A 84 -31.24 -28.81 33.96
CA GLY A 84 -30.06 -29.21 34.74
C GLY A 84 -29.38 -30.49 34.25
N ILE A 85 -29.58 -30.85 32.96
CA ILE A 85 -28.98 -32.06 32.39
C ILE A 85 -27.52 -31.77 32.02
N GLU A 86 -26.59 -32.55 32.58
CA GLU A 86 -25.16 -32.42 32.28
C GLU A 86 -24.80 -33.18 30.99
N ASN A 87 -24.44 -32.43 29.95
CA ASN A 87 -24.09 -32.95 28.62
C ASN A 87 -23.29 -31.90 27.81
N ASP A 88 -23.01 -32.15 26.53
CA ASP A 88 -22.24 -31.25 25.68
C ASP A 88 -22.90 -29.87 25.53
N TYR A 89 -24.24 -29.80 25.47
CA TYR A 89 -24.96 -28.54 25.34
C TYR A 89 -24.87 -27.66 26.58
N SER A 90 -24.97 -28.25 27.78
CA SER A 90 -24.78 -27.50 29.03
C SER A 90 -23.34 -27.09 29.25
N ARG A 91 -22.35 -27.91 28.84
CA ARG A 91 -20.93 -27.50 28.81
C ARG A 91 -20.66 -26.35 27.84
N ASN A 92 -21.24 -26.38 26.64
CA ASN A 92 -21.11 -25.29 25.66
C ASN A 92 -21.78 -24.00 26.12
N PHE A 93 -22.93 -24.09 26.80
CA PHE A 93 -23.59 -22.92 27.37
C PHE A 93 -22.75 -22.27 28.48
N LYS A 94 -22.16 -23.08 29.38
CA LYS A 94 -21.24 -22.58 30.41
C LYS A 94 -20.01 -21.88 29.81
N ARG A 95 -19.41 -22.48 28.75
CA ARG A 95 -18.32 -21.84 28.01
C ARG A 95 -18.74 -20.51 27.38
N PHE A 96 -19.96 -20.42 26.87
CA PHE A 96 -20.50 -19.16 26.36
C PHE A 96 -20.59 -18.11 27.47
N GLU A 97 -21.12 -18.45 28.64
CA GLU A 97 -21.23 -17.53 29.78
C GLU A 97 -19.87 -17.02 30.28
N GLU A 98 -18.87 -17.91 30.37
CA GLU A 98 -17.49 -17.57 30.73
C GLU A 98 -16.89 -16.58 29.73
N ASN A 99 -16.95 -16.89 28.42
CA ASN A 99 -16.40 -16.02 27.38
C ASN A 99 -17.15 -14.68 27.24
N LEU A 100 -18.48 -14.69 27.46
CA LEU A 100 -19.28 -13.47 27.47
C LEU A 100 -18.86 -12.58 28.64
N SER A 101 -18.70 -13.16 29.83
CA SER A 101 -18.26 -12.42 31.02
C SER A 101 -16.89 -11.80 30.82
N GLU A 102 -15.93 -12.55 30.30
CA GLU A 102 -14.60 -12.03 29.95
C GLU A 102 -14.67 -10.90 28.91
N THR A 103 -15.53 -11.05 27.90
CA THR A 103 -15.67 -10.05 26.84
C THR A 103 -16.37 -8.78 27.35
N ILE A 104 -17.36 -8.90 28.23
CA ILE A 104 -17.98 -7.75 28.91
C ILE A 104 -16.93 -7.01 29.72
N LEU A 105 -16.16 -7.72 30.55
CA LEU A 105 -15.10 -7.12 31.38
C LEU A 105 -14.03 -6.42 30.51
N ARG A 106 -13.55 -7.08 29.45
CA ARG A 106 -12.59 -6.51 28.50
C ARG A 106 -13.12 -5.25 27.82
N ASN A 107 -14.41 -5.22 27.48
CA ASN A 107 -15.00 -4.15 26.69
C ASN A 107 -15.73 -3.07 27.51
N GLN A 108 -15.87 -3.24 28.82
CA GLN A 108 -16.58 -2.32 29.70
C GLN A 108 -16.09 -0.88 29.57
N ASN A 109 -14.78 -0.71 29.34
CA ASN A 109 -14.14 0.59 29.20
C ASN A 109 -13.80 0.98 27.75
N LYS A 110 -14.06 0.13 26.75
CA LYS A 110 -13.67 0.38 25.35
C LYS A 110 -14.23 1.70 24.82
N ARG A 111 -15.48 2.01 25.18
CA ARG A 111 -16.12 3.30 24.84
C ARG A 111 -15.39 4.47 25.49
N VAL A 112 -15.08 4.36 26.78
CA VAL A 112 -14.36 5.39 27.54
C VAL A 112 -12.97 5.59 26.96
N GLU A 113 -12.24 4.52 26.67
CA GLU A 113 -10.90 4.55 26.06
C GLU A 113 -10.89 5.22 24.68
N PHE A 114 -11.86 4.90 23.81
CA PHE A 114 -12.00 5.51 22.49
C PHE A 114 -12.17 7.03 22.59
N TYR A 115 -13.14 7.49 23.38
CA TYR A 115 -13.40 8.92 23.54
C TYR A 115 -12.25 9.65 24.25
N LEU A 116 -11.63 9.04 25.25
CA LEU A 116 -10.45 9.60 25.91
C LEU A 116 -9.27 9.74 24.94
N SER A 117 -9.06 8.75 24.07
CA SER A 117 -7.99 8.79 23.08
C SER A 117 -8.23 9.88 22.03
N PHE A 118 -9.47 10.03 21.56
CA PHE A 118 -9.87 11.14 20.70
C PHE A 118 -9.62 12.50 21.39
N LEU A 119 -10.09 12.66 22.63
CA LEU A 119 -9.95 13.89 23.39
C LEU A 119 -8.48 14.24 23.63
N GLN A 120 -7.65 13.25 24.00
CA GLN A 120 -6.21 13.43 24.15
C GLN A 120 -5.55 13.89 22.84
N ASN A 121 -5.92 13.29 21.71
CA ASN A 121 -5.40 13.72 20.41
C ASN A 121 -5.81 15.15 20.07
N PHE A 122 -7.08 15.49 20.28
CA PHE A 122 -7.59 16.84 20.09
C PHE A 122 -6.85 17.85 20.96
N LEU A 123 -6.77 17.60 22.27
CA LEU A 123 -6.11 18.50 23.22
C LEU A 123 -4.62 18.62 22.96
N ARG A 124 -3.94 17.52 22.63
CA ARG A 124 -2.53 17.55 22.24
C ARG A 124 -2.31 18.47 21.04
N ASN A 125 -3.18 18.39 20.03
CA ASN A 125 -3.09 19.22 18.84
C ASN A 125 -3.39 20.69 19.12
N ALA A 126 -4.41 20.98 19.93
CA ALA A 126 -4.75 22.34 20.31
C ALA A 126 -3.69 22.96 21.23
N ASN A 127 -3.23 22.22 22.25
CA ASN A 127 -2.19 22.67 23.18
C ASN A 127 -0.88 22.99 22.44
N ARG A 128 -0.49 22.14 21.49
CA ARG A 128 0.61 22.43 20.55
C ARG A 128 0.41 23.79 19.87
N GLY A 129 -0.71 23.98 19.18
CA GLY A 129 -1.01 25.23 18.46
C GLY A 129 -1.10 26.48 19.33
N ILE A 130 -1.39 26.34 20.62
CA ILE A 130 -1.45 27.45 21.57
C ILE A 130 -0.07 27.75 22.12
N ALA A 131 0.64 26.74 22.62
CA ALA A 131 2.00 26.89 23.16
C ALA A 131 2.95 27.52 22.14
N ALA A 132 2.82 27.16 20.87
CA ALA A 132 3.64 27.73 19.82
C ALA A 132 3.31 29.19 19.52
N ARG A 133 2.03 29.59 19.61
CA ARG A 133 1.63 31.00 19.53
C ARG A 133 2.11 31.79 20.74
N VAL A 134 2.05 31.22 21.95
CA VAL A 134 2.59 31.86 23.16
C VAL A 134 4.09 32.14 22.98
N LYS A 135 4.88 31.15 22.59
CA LYS A 135 6.31 31.34 22.28
C LYS A 135 6.56 32.41 21.22
N LEU A 136 5.75 32.44 20.16
CA LEU A 136 5.88 33.43 19.11
C LEU A 136 5.55 34.85 19.61
N LEU A 137 4.61 34.99 20.54
CA LEU A 137 4.23 36.27 21.14
C LEU A 137 5.21 36.78 22.20
N ASP A 138 6.05 35.90 22.76
CA ASP A 138 7.14 36.28 23.66
C ASP A 138 8.29 36.99 22.91
N LEU A 139 8.34 36.86 21.58
CA LEU A 139 9.33 37.54 20.74
C LEU A 139 9.05 39.04 20.65
N SER A 140 10.12 39.84 20.57
CA SER A 140 10.03 41.24 20.18
C SER A 140 9.57 41.37 18.72
N SER A 141 9.08 42.56 18.35
CA SER A 141 8.65 42.81 16.98
C SER A 141 9.81 42.70 15.97
N GLU A 142 11.04 43.01 16.38
CA GLU A 142 12.21 42.93 15.51
C GLU A 142 12.68 41.47 15.37
N GLU A 143 12.67 40.68 16.44
CA GLU A 143 12.95 39.24 16.36
C GLU A 143 11.94 38.52 15.46
N HIS A 144 10.65 38.83 15.61
CA HIS A 144 9.62 38.24 14.75
C HIS A 144 9.82 38.62 13.28
N LYS A 145 10.11 39.90 12.97
CA LYS A 145 10.42 40.34 11.60
C LYS A 145 11.64 39.60 11.05
N GLN A 146 12.71 39.44 11.85
CA GLN A 146 13.91 38.74 11.42
C GLN A 146 13.65 37.25 11.15
N ILE A 147 12.85 36.57 11.99
CA ILE A 147 12.47 35.18 11.76
C ILE A 147 11.65 35.05 10.48
N MET A 148 10.66 35.94 10.24
CA MET A 148 9.86 35.93 9.02
C MET A 148 10.70 36.21 7.76
N LYS A 149 11.71 37.10 7.86
CA LYS A 149 12.68 37.35 6.78
C LYS A 149 13.53 36.11 6.50
N ASN A 150 14.09 35.49 7.53
CA ASN A 150 14.85 34.25 7.41
C ASN A 150 13.99 33.12 6.82
N CYS A 151 12.71 33.03 7.19
CA CYS A 151 11.78 32.07 6.60
C CYS A 151 11.57 32.33 5.11
N LEU A 152 11.40 33.59 4.71
CA LEU A 152 11.25 33.96 3.29
C LEU A 152 12.49 33.54 2.49
N GLU A 153 13.69 33.87 2.98
CA GLU A 153 14.95 33.49 2.33
C GLU A 153 15.08 31.96 2.19
N ARG A 154 14.63 31.18 3.18
CA ARG A 154 14.61 29.72 3.09
C ARG A 154 13.57 29.19 2.12
N ILE A 155 12.39 29.81 2.05
CA ILE A 155 11.37 29.46 1.07
C ILE A 155 11.88 29.72 -0.36
N GLU A 156 12.62 30.82 -0.57
CA GLU A 156 13.27 31.10 -1.86
C GLU A 156 14.36 30.08 -2.19
N ARG A 157 15.17 29.67 -1.20
CA ARG A 157 16.13 28.57 -1.38
C ARG A 157 15.46 27.26 -1.74
N LEU A 158 14.28 26.96 -1.18
CA LEU A 158 13.49 25.78 -1.56
C LEU A 158 13.07 25.79 -3.03
N GLU A 159 12.72 26.96 -3.59
CA GLU A 159 12.41 27.07 -5.02
C GLU A 159 13.64 26.74 -5.88
N VAL A 160 14.81 27.27 -5.49
CA VAL A 160 16.08 26.97 -6.17
C VAL A 160 16.44 25.48 -6.06
N LEU A 161 16.33 24.91 -4.86
CA LEU A 161 16.63 23.50 -4.60
C LEU A 161 15.67 22.57 -5.35
N SER A 162 14.38 22.91 -5.37
CA SER A 162 13.35 22.19 -6.12
C SER A 162 13.66 22.15 -7.61
N ASN A 163 14.06 23.29 -8.19
CA ASN A 163 14.44 23.35 -9.60
C ASN A 163 15.73 22.56 -9.88
N LYS A 164 16.73 22.67 -9.01
CA LYS A 164 17.96 21.87 -9.10
C LYS A 164 17.64 20.37 -9.15
N TYR A 165 16.86 19.86 -8.20
CA TYR A 165 16.51 18.44 -8.17
C TYR A 165 15.65 17.99 -9.33
N LYS A 166 14.75 18.85 -9.80
CA LYS A 166 13.96 18.60 -11.01
C LYS A 166 14.87 18.36 -12.22
N ASP A 167 15.89 19.19 -12.41
CA ASP A 167 16.81 19.08 -13.55
C ASP A 167 17.73 17.86 -13.38
N GLU A 168 18.31 17.65 -12.19
CA GLU A 168 19.14 16.47 -11.89
C GLU A 168 18.39 15.14 -12.11
N LEU A 169 17.12 15.06 -11.73
CA LEU A 169 16.30 13.86 -11.93
C LEU A 169 15.92 13.66 -13.40
N ARG A 170 15.78 14.73 -14.19
CA ARG A 170 15.55 14.64 -15.65
C ARG A 170 16.79 14.14 -16.37
N ASP A 171 17.96 14.63 -16.00
CA ASP A 171 19.24 14.17 -16.53
C ASP A 171 19.48 12.71 -16.15
N HIS A 172 19.25 12.37 -14.87
CA HIS A 172 19.39 11.00 -14.40
C HIS A 172 18.44 10.02 -15.11
N LYS A 173 17.19 10.42 -15.38
CA LYS A 173 16.25 9.62 -16.19
C LYS A 173 16.85 9.30 -17.57
N THR A 174 17.40 10.31 -18.23
CA THR A 174 17.98 10.16 -19.57
C THR A 174 19.16 9.19 -19.56
N VAL A 175 20.05 9.33 -18.57
CA VAL A 175 21.19 8.41 -18.37
C VAL A 175 20.71 6.99 -18.08
N LEU A 176 19.76 6.81 -17.15
CA LEU A 176 19.22 5.51 -16.79
C LEU A 176 18.62 4.78 -17.99
N ILE A 177 17.83 5.48 -18.81
CA ILE A 177 17.22 4.90 -20.01
C ILE A 177 18.30 4.50 -21.03
N GLY A 178 19.31 5.35 -21.23
CA GLY A 178 20.46 5.02 -22.08
C GLY A 178 21.20 3.76 -21.60
N ASP A 179 21.49 3.68 -20.31
CA ASP A 179 22.18 2.56 -19.69
C ASP A 179 21.39 1.25 -19.80
N LEU A 180 20.09 1.28 -19.52
CA LEU A 180 19.20 0.11 -19.65
C LEU A 180 19.10 -0.35 -21.11
N THR A 181 19.01 0.60 -22.03
CA THR A 181 19.00 0.33 -23.48
C THR A 181 20.28 -0.37 -23.90
N GLU A 182 21.43 0.16 -23.51
CA GLU A 182 22.73 -0.38 -23.89
C GLU A 182 22.95 -1.78 -23.29
N ASP A 183 22.59 -1.97 -22.03
CA ASP A 183 22.76 -3.25 -21.34
C ASP A 183 21.84 -4.33 -21.92
N LEU A 184 20.57 -4.02 -22.17
CA LEU A 184 19.66 -4.97 -22.80
C LEU A 184 20.11 -5.29 -24.22
N TYR A 185 20.56 -4.28 -24.98
CA TYR A 185 21.10 -4.49 -26.33
C TYR A 185 22.30 -5.45 -26.29
N LYS A 186 23.27 -5.20 -25.41
CA LYS A 186 24.44 -6.08 -25.22
C LYS A 186 24.06 -7.48 -24.77
N TYR A 187 23.11 -7.60 -23.84
CA TYR A 187 22.61 -8.88 -23.36
C TYR A 187 22.01 -9.69 -24.52
N LEU A 188 21.07 -9.11 -25.25
CA LEU A 188 20.42 -9.76 -26.40
C LEU A 188 21.38 -10.08 -27.55
N HIS A 189 22.47 -9.34 -27.72
CA HIS A 189 23.48 -9.64 -28.75
C HIS A 189 24.63 -10.52 -28.24
N SER A 190 24.57 -10.97 -26.99
CA SER A 190 25.61 -11.82 -26.43
C SER A 190 25.46 -13.25 -26.92
N LYS A 191 26.60 -13.92 -27.16
CA LYS A 191 26.62 -15.32 -27.59
C LYS A 191 25.99 -16.25 -26.55
N SER A 192 26.16 -15.96 -25.26
CA SER A 192 25.55 -16.73 -24.16
C SER A 192 24.02 -16.67 -24.24
N THR A 193 23.44 -15.48 -24.42
CA THR A 193 21.99 -15.32 -24.53
C THR A 193 21.43 -15.97 -25.79
N GLU A 194 22.13 -15.87 -26.93
CA GLU A 194 21.78 -16.62 -28.14
C GLU A 194 21.73 -18.13 -27.86
N GLU A 195 22.74 -18.66 -27.17
CA GLU A 195 22.81 -20.08 -26.80
C GLU A 195 21.70 -20.47 -25.81
N ASP A 196 21.43 -19.67 -24.78
CA ASP A 196 20.38 -19.95 -23.79
C ASP A 196 18.98 -19.95 -24.41
N ILE A 197 18.73 -19.08 -25.40
CA ILE A 197 17.44 -19.02 -26.11
C ILE A 197 17.28 -20.19 -27.09
N LEU A 198 18.32 -20.53 -27.84
CA LEU A 198 18.28 -21.60 -28.84
C LEU A 198 18.38 -23.00 -28.22
N PHE A 199 19.14 -23.12 -27.13
CA PHE A 199 19.54 -24.38 -26.50
C PHE A 199 19.40 -24.33 -24.95
N PRO A 200 18.22 -23.98 -24.41
CA PRO A 200 18.03 -23.84 -22.97
C PRO A 200 18.26 -25.14 -22.22
N THR A 201 18.87 -25.04 -21.03
CA THR A 201 19.04 -26.19 -20.14
C THR A 201 17.69 -26.59 -19.54
N GLY A 202 17.33 -27.88 -19.64
CA GLY A 202 16.10 -28.42 -19.04
C GLY A 202 14.83 -28.31 -19.90
N ASP A 203 14.90 -27.69 -21.07
CA ASP A 203 13.82 -27.65 -22.05
C ASP A 203 14.28 -28.28 -23.39
N LYS A 204 13.35 -28.54 -24.32
CA LYS A 204 13.67 -29.09 -25.64
C LYS A 204 14.53 -28.10 -26.43
N SER A 205 15.76 -28.48 -26.74
CA SER A 205 16.59 -27.76 -27.71
C SER A 205 15.85 -27.49 -29.02
N ILE A 206 16.10 -26.35 -29.67
CA ILE A 206 15.33 -25.91 -30.85
C ILE A 206 15.43 -26.88 -32.03
N ASP A 207 16.49 -27.67 -32.09
CA ASP A 207 16.68 -28.71 -33.10
C ASP A 207 15.76 -29.94 -32.93
N LYS A 208 15.11 -30.07 -31.77
CA LYS A 208 14.10 -31.08 -31.44
C LYS A 208 12.67 -30.56 -31.52
N VAL A 209 12.48 -29.28 -31.83
CA VAL A 209 11.16 -28.65 -32.03
C VAL A 209 10.69 -28.87 -33.47
N LEU A 210 9.38 -29.06 -33.67
CA LEU A 210 8.79 -29.23 -35.00
C LEU A 210 8.96 -27.95 -35.84
N ASN A 211 9.12 -28.11 -37.16
CA ASN A 211 9.49 -27.00 -38.06
C ASN A 211 8.49 -25.84 -38.09
N ASP A 212 7.21 -26.10 -37.88
CA ASP A 212 6.12 -25.12 -37.72
C ASP A 212 6.18 -24.40 -36.36
N GLU A 213 6.64 -25.08 -35.31
CA GLU A 213 6.67 -24.57 -33.93
C GLU A 213 7.94 -23.76 -33.61
N VAL A 214 9.01 -23.86 -34.41
CA VAL A 214 10.29 -23.18 -34.16
C VAL A 214 10.12 -21.66 -33.95
N GLY A 215 9.29 -21.00 -34.76
CA GLY A 215 9.07 -19.55 -34.66
C GLY A 215 8.41 -19.14 -33.33
N PRO A 216 7.19 -19.64 -33.03
CA PRO A 216 6.48 -19.32 -31.78
C PRO A 216 7.26 -19.68 -30.51
N VAL A 217 7.96 -20.83 -30.50
CA VAL A 217 8.79 -21.25 -29.36
C VAL A 217 9.95 -20.28 -29.16
N LEU A 218 10.62 -19.89 -30.25
CA LEU A 218 11.75 -18.98 -30.18
C LEU A 218 11.33 -17.58 -29.72
N GLU A 219 10.19 -17.09 -30.19
CA GLU A 219 9.61 -15.81 -29.77
C GLU A 219 9.30 -15.81 -28.27
N THR A 220 8.65 -16.87 -27.78
CA THR A 220 8.37 -17.05 -26.35
C THR A 220 9.65 -17.01 -25.52
N ARG A 221 10.68 -17.74 -25.95
CA ARG A 221 11.99 -17.76 -25.26
C ARG A 221 12.70 -16.42 -25.29
N PHE A 222 12.62 -15.71 -26.41
CA PHE A 222 13.20 -14.37 -26.55
C PHE A 222 12.58 -13.38 -25.57
N TYR A 223 11.25 -13.36 -25.44
CA TYR A 223 10.58 -12.51 -24.45
C TYR A 223 10.88 -12.92 -23.02
N ASN A 224 10.90 -14.23 -22.72
CA ASN A 224 11.27 -14.73 -21.40
C ASN A 224 12.70 -14.30 -21.02
N ALA A 225 13.63 -14.24 -21.98
CA ALA A 225 14.98 -13.75 -21.73
C ALA A 225 15.00 -12.26 -21.38
N ILE A 226 14.19 -11.44 -22.06
CA ILE A 226 14.01 -10.01 -21.71
C ILE A 226 13.41 -9.87 -20.32
N GLU A 227 12.38 -10.66 -20.00
CA GLU A 227 11.73 -10.67 -18.68
C GLU A 227 12.72 -11.06 -17.57
N GLN A 228 13.49 -12.12 -17.78
CA GLN A 228 14.54 -12.55 -16.84
C GLN A 228 15.62 -11.48 -16.67
N TRP A 229 16.00 -10.79 -17.76
CA TRP A 229 16.95 -9.67 -17.69
C TRP A 229 16.38 -8.49 -16.89
N LEU A 230 15.10 -8.17 -17.07
CA LEU A 230 14.41 -7.14 -16.28
C LEU A 230 14.32 -7.54 -14.80
N ALA A 231 14.13 -8.83 -14.52
CA ALA A 231 14.08 -9.38 -13.17
C ALA A 231 15.46 -9.58 -12.52
N ASN A 232 16.56 -9.45 -13.29
CA ASN A 232 17.91 -9.63 -12.77
C ASN A 232 18.27 -8.53 -11.74
N SER A 233 19.00 -8.91 -10.69
CA SER A 233 19.46 -8.03 -9.61
C SER A 233 20.25 -6.82 -10.08
N VAL A 234 20.98 -6.89 -11.21
CA VAL A 234 21.70 -5.73 -11.77
C VAL A 234 20.71 -4.66 -12.27
N THR A 235 19.70 -5.09 -13.02
CA THR A 235 18.66 -4.20 -13.55
C THR A 235 17.79 -3.65 -12.43
N GLN A 236 17.41 -4.49 -11.47
CA GLN A 236 16.71 -4.06 -10.25
C GLN A 236 17.56 -3.07 -9.45
N GLY A 237 18.86 -3.30 -9.31
CA GLY A 237 19.78 -2.40 -8.63
C GLY A 237 19.84 -1.00 -9.24
N LYS A 238 19.81 -0.88 -10.57
CA LYS A 238 19.74 0.42 -11.26
C LYS A 238 18.42 1.15 -11.00
N MET A 239 17.31 0.42 -10.98
CA MET A 239 15.99 0.99 -10.65
C MET A 239 15.89 1.41 -9.18
N GLU A 240 16.48 0.63 -8.27
CA GLU A 240 16.60 0.97 -6.86
C GLU A 240 17.47 2.21 -6.64
N ASP A 241 18.59 2.36 -7.35
CA ASP A 241 19.41 3.59 -7.29
C ASP A 241 18.60 4.82 -7.73
N ALA A 242 17.86 4.69 -8.83
CA ALA A 242 17.00 5.76 -9.32
C ALA A 242 15.91 6.14 -8.29
N ASN A 243 15.31 5.16 -7.62
CA ASN A 243 14.36 5.41 -6.54
C ASN A 243 15.05 6.07 -5.33
N LYS A 244 16.23 5.60 -4.93
CA LYS A 244 17.01 6.20 -3.81
C LYS A 244 17.34 7.66 -4.08
N LYS A 245 17.68 8.03 -5.32
CA LYS A 245 17.92 9.43 -5.71
C LYS A 245 16.68 10.29 -5.57
N VAL A 246 15.52 9.80 -6.05
CA VAL A 246 14.24 10.48 -5.83
C VAL A 246 13.99 10.62 -4.32
N GLN A 247 14.07 9.55 -3.54
CA GLN A 247 13.86 9.59 -2.09
C GLN A 247 14.79 10.57 -1.37
N SER A 248 16.06 10.64 -1.78
CA SER A 248 17.03 11.58 -1.20
C SER A 248 16.61 13.03 -1.45
N ALA A 249 16.27 13.37 -2.69
CA ALA A 249 15.78 14.71 -3.06
C ALA A 249 14.51 15.09 -2.28
N LEU A 250 13.57 14.15 -2.17
CA LEU A 250 12.33 14.33 -1.41
C LEU A 250 12.57 14.51 0.08
N THR A 251 13.49 13.75 0.65
CA THR A 251 13.84 13.83 2.07
C THR A 251 14.44 15.19 2.39
N GLU A 252 15.33 15.71 1.55
CA GLU A 252 15.93 17.02 1.77
C GLU A 252 14.92 18.16 1.66
N ILE A 253 14.06 18.14 0.63
CA ILE A 253 12.97 19.13 0.49
C ILE A 253 12.02 19.05 1.69
N GLN A 254 11.70 17.84 2.14
CA GLN A 254 10.87 17.63 3.31
C GLN A 254 11.51 18.24 4.56
N LEU A 255 12.79 17.95 4.83
CA LEU A 255 13.51 18.51 5.98
C LEU A 255 13.51 20.04 5.95
N GLU A 256 13.68 20.66 4.78
CA GLU A 256 13.60 22.11 4.66
C GLU A 256 12.19 22.65 4.90
N PHE A 257 11.15 21.99 4.39
CA PHE A 257 9.76 22.33 4.73
C PHE A 257 9.50 22.23 6.23
N GLU A 258 9.97 21.15 6.86
CA GLU A 258 9.83 20.90 8.28
C GLU A 258 10.48 22.00 9.12
N ASN A 259 11.69 22.41 8.72
CA ASN A 259 12.41 23.49 9.36
C ASN A 259 11.71 24.85 9.20
N ILE A 260 11.14 25.14 8.02
CA ILE A 260 10.38 26.38 7.79
C ILE A 260 9.08 26.37 8.60
N GLU A 261 8.36 25.24 8.64
CA GLU A 261 7.14 25.10 9.43
C GLU A 261 7.43 25.23 10.93
N MET A 262 8.55 24.69 11.42
CA MET A 262 9.00 24.92 12.80
C MET A 262 9.23 26.41 13.07
N ASN A 263 9.84 27.15 12.14
CA ASN A 263 10.09 28.58 12.33
C ASN A 263 8.84 29.45 12.22
N ILE A 264 7.92 29.14 11.29
CA ILE A 264 6.68 29.91 11.08
C ILE A 264 5.65 29.61 12.17
N PHE A 265 5.52 28.34 12.57
CA PHE A 265 4.45 27.89 13.45
C PHE A 265 4.91 27.50 14.83
N GLY A 266 6.23 27.45 15.12
CA GLY A 266 6.77 26.99 16.40
C GLY A 266 6.45 25.52 16.69
N LEU A 267 6.15 24.72 15.66
CA LEU A 267 5.57 23.38 15.78
C LEU A 267 6.28 22.31 14.99
N ASN A 268 6.24 21.10 15.54
CA ASN A 268 6.58 19.87 14.83
C ASN A 268 5.60 19.72 13.62
N PRO A 269 6.10 19.71 12.38
CA PRO A 269 5.32 19.79 11.14
C PRO A 269 4.26 18.70 11.02
N ARG A 270 3.08 19.03 10.49
CA ARG A 270 2.08 18.04 10.09
C ARG A 270 2.58 17.39 8.80
N SER A 271 3.13 16.18 8.91
CA SER A 271 3.77 15.44 7.82
C SER A 271 2.79 14.90 6.76
N VAL A 272 1.85 15.72 6.27
CA VAL A 272 0.92 15.37 5.18
C VAL A 272 1.71 15.07 3.89
N LEU A 273 2.86 15.72 3.71
CA LEU A 273 3.74 15.44 2.58
C LEU A 273 4.34 14.02 2.69
N LYS A 274 4.71 13.57 3.90
CA LYS A 274 5.30 12.24 4.13
C LYS A 274 4.35 11.09 3.76
N GLU A 275 3.06 11.22 4.06
CA GLU A 275 2.04 10.23 3.68
C GLU A 275 1.84 10.18 2.16
N LYS A 276 1.71 11.34 1.49
CA LYS A 276 1.55 11.38 0.03
C LYS A 276 2.82 10.91 -0.71
N MET A 277 4.00 11.25 -0.19
CA MET A 277 5.28 10.94 -0.83
C MET A 277 5.68 9.47 -0.61
N GLY A 278 5.32 8.87 0.52
CA GLY A 278 5.48 7.42 0.75
C GLY A 278 4.66 6.57 -0.22
N VAL A 279 3.47 7.04 -0.62
CA VAL A 279 2.65 6.38 -1.64
C VAL A 279 3.27 6.52 -3.04
N LEU A 280 3.86 7.67 -3.38
CA LEU A 280 4.57 7.84 -4.66
C LEU A 280 5.86 7.03 -4.75
N ALA A 281 6.57 6.82 -3.63
CA ALA A 281 7.75 5.95 -3.56
C ALA A 281 7.42 4.49 -3.94
N LEU A 282 6.22 4.03 -3.56
CA LEU A 282 5.74 2.67 -3.85
C LEU A 282 5.36 2.48 -5.33
N LEU A 283 4.98 3.55 -6.04
CA LEU A 283 4.66 3.50 -7.48
C LEU A 283 5.90 3.27 -8.37
N PHE A 284 7.10 3.35 -7.81
CA PHE A 284 8.36 3.06 -8.51
C PHE A 284 8.88 1.62 -8.31
N LEU A 285 8.14 0.73 -7.63
CA LEU A 285 8.49 -0.69 -7.60
C LEU A 285 8.11 -1.34 -8.95
N PRO A 286 9.04 -1.55 -9.88
CA PRO A 286 8.70 -1.84 -11.27
C PRO A 286 8.43 -3.34 -11.52
N GLY A 287 8.40 -4.17 -10.48
CA GLY A 287 8.60 -5.61 -10.62
C GLY A 287 7.40 -6.46 -11.07
N LEU A 288 6.14 -5.99 -10.96
CA LEU A 288 5.00 -6.92 -11.08
C LEU A 288 3.94 -6.58 -12.14
N ASN A 289 3.71 -5.31 -12.48
CA ASN A 289 2.59 -4.94 -13.37
C ASN A 289 2.99 -4.50 -14.79
N ILE A 290 4.28 -4.25 -15.05
CA ILE A 290 4.75 -3.66 -16.33
C ILE A 290 4.98 -4.72 -17.41
N VAL A 291 5.28 -5.96 -17.03
CA VAL A 291 5.63 -7.05 -17.95
C VAL A 291 4.42 -7.57 -18.74
N LEU A 292 3.23 -7.61 -18.11
CA LEU A 292 2.04 -8.25 -18.68
C LEU A 292 1.34 -7.41 -19.78
N ASP A 293 1.35 -6.08 -19.70
CA ASP A 293 0.53 -5.26 -20.60
C ASP A 293 1.22 -4.86 -21.92
N ILE A 294 2.55 -4.95 -22.00
CA ILE A 294 3.31 -4.27 -23.08
C ILE A 294 4.07 -5.22 -24.00
N PHE A 295 4.49 -6.40 -23.51
CA PHE A 295 5.09 -7.42 -24.38
C PHE A 295 4.07 -8.23 -25.18
N PHE A 296 2.78 -8.21 -24.81
CA PHE A 296 1.72 -8.89 -25.57
C PHE A 296 1.18 -8.08 -26.77
N LEU A 297 1.41 -6.76 -26.84
CA LEU A 297 0.90 -5.93 -27.94
C LEU A 297 1.69 -6.07 -29.27
N PRO A 298 3.04 -6.21 -29.27
CA PRO A 298 3.83 -6.41 -30.49
C PRO A 298 3.66 -7.79 -31.15
N VAL A 299 3.24 -8.80 -30.36
CA VAL A 299 2.98 -10.18 -30.84
C VAL A 299 1.91 -10.21 -31.95
N PHE A 300 1.02 -9.21 -31.98
CA PHE A 300 -0.02 -9.10 -33.00
C PHE A 300 0.46 -8.49 -34.33
N ILE A 301 1.55 -7.70 -34.32
CA ILE A 301 2.03 -6.98 -35.51
C ILE A 301 3.14 -7.78 -36.23
N PHE A 302 3.92 -8.59 -35.50
CA PHE A 302 5.01 -9.37 -36.11
C PHE A 302 4.56 -10.71 -36.72
N ASN A 303 3.41 -11.26 -36.31
CA ASN A 303 2.86 -12.51 -36.85
C ASN A 303 2.38 -12.43 -38.32
N MET A 304 2.39 -11.26 -38.95
CA MET A 304 1.94 -11.09 -40.34
C MET A 304 3.04 -11.17 -41.41
N PHE A 305 4.33 -11.19 -41.05
CA PHE A 305 5.40 -11.01 -42.06
C PHE A 305 6.33 -12.21 -42.34
N ASN A 306 6.15 -13.39 -41.75
CA ASN A 306 7.03 -14.54 -42.03
C ASN A 306 6.33 -15.91 -42.14
N ILE A 307 5.13 -15.96 -42.70
CA ILE A 307 4.55 -17.23 -43.16
C ILE A 307 4.96 -17.45 -44.62
N PHE A 308 6.20 -17.85 -44.90
CA PHE A 308 6.52 -18.52 -46.16
C PHE A 308 7.68 -19.54 -46.06
N HIS A 309 7.45 -20.65 -46.77
CA HIS A 309 8.27 -21.83 -47.06
C HIS A 309 8.51 -22.87 -45.96
N PHE A 310 7.58 -23.83 -45.89
CA PHE A 310 7.79 -25.15 -45.31
C PHE A 310 8.68 -26.00 -46.21
N ILE A 311 9.95 -26.12 -45.83
CA ILE A 311 10.85 -27.17 -46.30
C ILE A 311 11.11 -28.10 -45.12
N VAL A 312 11.02 -29.42 -45.31
CA VAL A 312 11.39 -30.41 -44.29
C VAL A 312 12.91 -30.37 -44.14
N LEU A 313 13.38 -29.52 -43.23
CA LEU A 313 14.81 -29.40 -42.93
C LEU A 313 15.23 -30.47 -41.93
N GLY A 314 16.38 -31.11 -42.22
CA GLY A 314 17.12 -31.92 -41.25
C GLY A 314 17.61 -31.07 -40.07
N GLU A 315 18.19 -31.72 -39.06
CA GLU A 315 18.60 -31.09 -37.79
C GLU A 315 19.46 -29.82 -37.97
N GLU A 316 20.45 -29.88 -38.87
CA GLU A 316 21.36 -28.77 -39.17
C GLU A 316 20.64 -27.59 -39.88
N GLY A 317 19.65 -27.91 -40.71
CA GLY A 317 18.80 -26.90 -41.34
C GLY A 317 17.88 -26.21 -40.33
N ARG A 318 17.37 -26.93 -39.31
CA ARG A 318 16.58 -26.35 -38.22
C ARG A 318 17.39 -25.36 -37.38
N LYS A 319 18.64 -25.72 -37.04
CA LYS A 319 19.58 -24.82 -36.32
C LYS A 319 19.83 -23.53 -37.12
N THR A 320 20.10 -23.66 -38.42
CA THR A 320 20.34 -22.52 -39.31
C THR A 320 19.11 -21.61 -39.43
N ARG A 321 17.91 -22.20 -39.56
CA ARG A 321 16.65 -21.46 -39.61
C ARG A 321 16.37 -20.74 -38.29
N ALA A 322 16.51 -21.41 -37.16
CA ALA A 322 16.31 -20.81 -35.84
C ALA A 322 17.24 -19.62 -35.61
N LYS A 323 18.53 -19.76 -35.96
CA LYS A 323 19.50 -18.67 -35.91
C LYS A 323 19.09 -17.49 -36.80
N THR A 324 18.59 -17.76 -38.00
CA THR A 324 18.10 -16.72 -38.91
C THR A 324 16.88 -15.98 -38.32
N ILE A 325 15.93 -16.72 -37.74
CA ILE A 325 14.75 -16.12 -37.07
C ILE A 325 15.21 -15.26 -35.89
N TYR A 326 16.12 -15.76 -35.05
CA TYR A 326 16.68 -15.00 -33.93
C TYR A 326 17.37 -13.71 -34.39
N GLN A 327 18.20 -13.76 -35.42
CA GLN A 327 18.86 -12.58 -35.98
C GLN A 327 17.84 -11.58 -36.57
N ASN A 328 16.75 -12.07 -37.16
CA ASN A 328 15.66 -11.21 -37.62
C ASN A 328 14.88 -10.59 -36.45
N MET A 329 14.71 -11.31 -35.34
CA MET A 329 14.16 -10.75 -34.10
C MET A 329 15.06 -9.64 -33.57
N LEU A 330 16.39 -9.84 -33.49
CA LEU A 330 17.34 -8.80 -33.08
C LEU A 330 17.27 -7.54 -33.95
N LYS A 331 17.15 -7.70 -35.27
CA LYS A 331 16.91 -6.56 -36.19
C LYS A 331 15.60 -5.82 -35.91
N GLY A 332 14.62 -6.50 -35.34
CA GLY A 332 13.36 -5.92 -34.86
C GLY A 332 13.49 -5.12 -33.57
N PHE A 333 14.64 -5.17 -32.89
CA PHE A 333 14.99 -4.45 -31.66
C PHE A 333 16.29 -3.64 -31.82
N PRO A 334 16.35 -2.67 -32.76
CA PRO A 334 17.46 -1.74 -32.81
C PRO A 334 17.51 -0.88 -31.52
N LYS A 335 18.68 -0.30 -31.20
CA LYS A 335 18.89 0.46 -29.96
C LYS A 335 17.83 1.55 -29.78
N GLU A 336 17.47 2.23 -30.86
CA GLU A 336 16.49 3.32 -30.87
C GLU A 336 15.11 2.83 -30.41
N LYS A 337 14.69 1.66 -30.87
CA LYS A 337 13.38 1.08 -30.49
C LYS A 337 13.37 0.55 -29.06
N LEU A 338 14.50 0.02 -28.58
CA LEU A 338 14.68 -0.33 -27.17
C LEU A 338 14.61 0.91 -26.28
N GLN A 339 15.24 2.01 -26.71
CA GLN A 339 15.18 3.29 -26.01
C GLN A 339 13.75 3.83 -25.95
N GLU A 340 13.01 3.82 -27.07
CA GLU A 340 11.59 4.21 -27.11
C GLU A 340 10.72 3.36 -26.18
N MET A 341 10.99 2.05 -26.12
CA MET A 341 10.33 1.14 -25.20
C MET A 341 10.59 1.54 -23.75
N PHE A 342 11.86 1.71 -23.35
CA PHE A 342 12.21 2.14 -21.99
C PHE A 342 11.65 3.54 -21.65
N GLU A 343 11.63 4.47 -22.59
CA GLU A 343 11.02 5.79 -22.42
C GLU A 343 9.50 5.66 -22.20
N SER A 344 8.82 4.77 -22.93
CA SER A 344 7.39 4.55 -22.75
C SER A 344 7.06 3.83 -21.44
N LEU A 345 7.87 2.85 -21.04
CA LEU A 345 7.68 2.04 -19.84
C LEU A 345 8.01 2.81 -18.56
N PHE A 346 9.23 3.35 -18.50
CA PHE A 346 9.77 3.97 -17.29
C PHE A 346 9.85 5.47 -17.43
N GLY A 347 10.34 5.97 -18.57
CA GLY A 347 10.56 7.40 -18.79
C GLY A 347 9.31 8.25 -18.58
N LYS A 348 8.16 7.81 -19.10
CA LYS A 348 6.86 8.48 -18.92
C LYS A 348 6.44 8.52 -17.46
N GLN A 349 6.52 7.41 -16.74
CA GLN A 349 6.13 7.35 -15.33
C GLN A 349 7.07 8.18 -14.45
N TYR A 350 8.38 8.07 -14.69
CA TYR A 350 9.41 8.88 -14.03
C TYR A 350 9.15 10.37 -14.24
N SER A 351 8.87 10.78 -15.49
CA SER A 351 8.55 12.17 -15.84
C SER A 351 7.26 12.66 -15.18
N LYS A 352 6.21 11.83 -15.14
CA LYS A 352 4.95 12.14 -14.43
C LYS A 352 5.19 12.38 -12.95
N THR A 353 6.02 11.56 -12.31
CA THR A 353 6.34 11.73 -10.89
C THR A 353 7.13 13.03 -10.67
N ILE A 354 8.15 13.31 -11.48
CA ILE A 354 8.88 14.58 -11.41
C ILE A 354 7.91 15.76 -11.57
N ALA A 355 7.03 15.73 -12.58
CA ALA A 355 6.06 16.79 -12.83
C ALA A 355 5.09 16.98 -11.64
N TYR A 356 4.51 15.89 -11.14
CA TYR A 356 3.61 15.96 -10.00
C TYR A 356 4.28 16.58 -8.75
N ILE A 357 5.50 16.14 -8.44
CA ILE A 357 6.20 16.61 -7.25
C ILE A 357 6.70 18.04 -7.43
N PHE A 358 7.51 18.29 -8.47
CA PHE A 358 8.29 19.51 -8.62
C PHE A 358 7.59 20.61 -9.41
N GLU A 359 6.52 20.29 -10.16
CA GLU A 359 5.74 21.29 -10.90
C GLU A 359 4.37 21.56 -10.28
N SER A 360 3.87 20.68 -9.40
CA SER A 360 2.58 20.84 -8.74
C SER A 360 2.69 20.92 -7.21
N GLU A 361 3.09 19.85 -6.52
CA GLU A 361 3.02 19.79 -5.05
C GLU A 361 3.98 20.76 -4.35
N VAL A 362 5.28 20.72 -4.69
CA VAL A 362 6.29 21.59 -4.08
C VAL A 362 5.98 23.07 -4.33
N PRO A 363 5.72 23.52 -5.58
CA PRO A 363 5.35 24.92 -5.83
C PRO A 363 4.07 25.36 -5.11
N SER A 364 3.04 24.50 -5.06
CA SER A 364 1.79 24.79 -4.34
C SER A 364 2.05 25.00 -2.85
N LYS A 365 2.86 24.12 -2.24
CA LYS A 365 3.22 24.21 -0.82
C LYS A 365 4.07 25.45 -0.54
N VAL A 366 5.07 25.74 -1.38
CA VAL A 366 5.88 26.97 -1.33
C VAL A 366 5.01 28.22 -1.37
N LYS A 367 4.07 28.31 -2.31
CA LYS A 367 3.12 29.43 -2.42
C LYS A 367 2.26 29.58 -1.16
N SER A 368 1.78 28.47 -0.60
CA SER A 368 1.03 28.47 0.66
C SER A 368 1.89 28.96 1.84
N MET A 369 3.17 28.58 1.89
CA MET A 369 4.10 29.05 2.92
C MET A 369 4.40 30.54 2.78
N LYS A 370 4.69 31.05 1.57
CA LYS A 370 4.87 32.50 1.33
C LYS A 370 3.65 33.30 1.81
N THR A 371 2.45 32.85 1.40
CA THR A 371 1.18 33.47 1.82
C THR A 371 1.02 33.45 3.35
N THR A 372 1.43 32.37 4.00
CA THR A 372 1.31 32.25 5.45
C THR A 372 2.33 33.11 6.18
N ASN A 373 3.58 33.16 5.69
CA ASN A 373 4.64 34.02 6.21
C ASN A 373 4.22 35.50 6.16
N GLU A 374 3.68 35.96 5.03
CA GLU A 374 3.15 37.33 4.88
C GLU A 374 1.97 37.61 5.81
N ARG A 375 1.03 36.65 5.95
CA ARG A 375 -0.10 36.79 6.86
C ARG A 375 0.35 36.88 8.31
N MET A 376 1.34 36.08 8.71
CA MET A 376 1.90 36.11 10.06
C MET A 376 2.60 37.44 10.34
N LEU A 377 3.40 37.94 9.39
CA LEU A 377 4.03 39.26 9.48
C LEU A 377 2.99 40.38 9.69
N LYS A 378 1.89 40.37 8.94
CA LYS A 378 0.81 41.36 9.06
C LYS A 378 0.00 41.21 10.37
N LYS A 379 -0.27 39.97 10.78
CA LYS A 379 -1.13 39.69 11.94
C LYS A 379 -0.42 39.73 13.28
N PHE A 380 0.92 39.76 13.30
CA PHE A 380 1.70 39.71 14.53
C PHE A 380 1.23 40.71 15.59
N LEU A 381 1.09 41.98 15.23
CA LEU A 381 0.64 43.02 16.18
C LEU A 381 -0.78 42.76 16.71
N SER A 382 -1.69 42.31 15.85
CA SER A 382 -3.07 41.95 16.23
C SER A 382 -3.16 40.66 17.07
N LEU A 383 -2.17 39.77 16.96
CA LEU A 383 -2.08 38.57 17.79
C LEU A 383 -1.45 38.92 19.14
N ARG A 384 -0.49 39.84 19.15
CA ARG A 384 0.17 40.33 20.37
C ARG A 384 -0.80 41.05 21.30
N SER A 385 -1.74 41.82 20.76
CA SER A 385 -2.82 42.40 21.56
C SER A 385 -3.75 41.35 22.20
N LYS A 386 -3.63 40.06 21.84
CA LYS A 386 -4.38 38.93 22.41
C LYS A 386 -3.49 37.99 23.23
N GLN A 387 -2.25 38.38 23.57
CA GLN A 387 -1.29 37.53 24.26
C GLN A 387 -1.84 36.96 25.58
N GLU A 388 -2.48 37.79 26.40
CA GLU A 388 -3.11 37.34 27.65
C GLU A 388 -4.19 36.28 27.41
N SER A 389 -4.97 36.40 26.33
CA SER A 389 -5.99 35.41 25.97
C SER A 389 -5.34 34.07 25.60
N PHE A 390 -4.21 34.08 24.89
CA PHE A 390 -3.46 32.86 24.55
C PHE A 390 -2.81 32.23 25.77
N ILE A 391 -2.25 33.03 26.69
CA ILE A 391 -1.68 32.52 27.96
C ILE A 391 -2.77 31.86 28.81
N LYS A 392 -3.93 32.53 28.95
CA LYS A 392 -5.08 31.95 29.67
C LYS A 392 -5.54 30.63 29.04
N LEU A 393 -5.62 30.58 27.72
CA LEU A 393 -5.99 29.38 26.98
C LEU A 393 -4.96 28.25 27.17
N ASP A 394 -3.65 28.56 27.17
CA ASP A 394 -2.58 27.59 27.44
C ASP A 394 -2.71 26.99 28.84
N THR A 395 -2.95 27.83 29.86
CA THR A 395 -3.20 27.38 31.23
C THR A 395 -4.43 26.48 31.31
N MET A 396 -5.55 26.87 30.68
CA MET A 396 -6.77 26.05 30.64
C MET A 396 -6.52 24.68 29.99
N MET A 397 -5.75 24.64 28.90
CA MET A 397 -5.43 23.40 28.19
C MET A 397 -4.51 22.47 28.99
N LYS A 398 -3.54 23.03 29.72
CA LYS A 398 -2.67 22.28 30.64
C LYS A 398 -3.45 21.68 31.80
N ASN A 399 -4.39 22.44 32.37
CA ASN A 399 -5.27 21.97 33.45
C ASN A 399 -6.17 20.83 32.95
N LEU A 400 -6.85 21.02 31.82
CA LEU A 400 -7.72 20.00 31.23
C LEU A 400 -6.96 18.71 30.87
N ASN A 401 -5.74 18.84 30.35
CA ASN A 401 -4.90 17.68 30.07
C ASN A 401 -4.54 16.93 31.37
N SER A 402 -4.26 17.66 32.46
CA SER A 402 -3.96 17.07 33.77
C SER A 402 -5.18 16.35 34.35
N GLU A 403 -6.37 16.94 34.23
CA GLU A 403 -7.64 16.34 34.64
C GLU A 403 -7.91 15.01 33.89
N ILE A 404 -7.64 14.96 32.59
CA ILE A 404 -7.81 13.72 31.80
C ILE A 404 -6.82 12.64 32.21
N GLN A 405 -5.56 13.00 32.50
CA GLN A 405 -4.58 12.03 33.01
C GLN A 405 -4.99 11.49 34.39
N ASN A 406 -5.54 12.35 35.25
CA ASN A 406 -6.06 11.92 36.55
C ASN A 406 -7.28 11.00 36.39
N TYR A 407 -8.23 11.36 35.53
CA TYR A 407 -9.40 10.52 35.25
C TYR A 407 -9.00 9.14 34.73
N LYS A 408 -8.02 9.05 33.83
CA LYS A 408 -7.47 7.76 33.37
C LYS A 408 -6.91 6.92 34.53
N LYS A 409 -6.14 7.53 35.43
CA LYS A 409 -5.59 6.83 36.60
C LYS A 409 -6.68 6.30 37.52
N THR A 410 -7.78 7.04 37.69
CA THR A 410 -8.90 6.63 38.57
C THR A 410 -9.79 5.56 37.94
N GLN A 411 -9.88 5.47 36.61
CA GLN A 411 -10.70 4.47 35.89
C GLN A 411 -9.93 3.19 35.52
N MET A 412 -8.61 3.18 35.64
CA MET A 412 -7.75 2.02 35.39
C MET A 412 -7.34 1.27 36.68
N ILE A 413 -7.97 1.61 37.81
CA ILE A 413 -8.04 0.83 39.05
C ILE A 413 -9.41 0.15 39.04
#